data_AF-A0A7C5VE93-F1
#
_entry.id   AF-A0A7C5VE93-F1
#
_cell.length_a   1.000
_cell.length_b   1.000
_cell.length_c   1.000
_cell.angle_alpha   90.00
_cell.angle_beta   90.00
_cell.angle_gamma   90.00
#
_symmetry.space_group_name_H-M   'P 1'
#
loop_
_entity.id
_entity.type
_entity.pdbx_description
1 polymer ?
#
loop_
_entity_poly.entity_id
_entity_poly.type
_entity_poly.pdbx_seq_one_letter_code
_entity_poly.pdbx_strand_id
1 'polypeptide(L)'
;MFSHHLTLSREIKEYAGLLEGVVDLHVHTAPDVLQRAVDDLEYLEALREVGYVAYLSKNHFTETASRAYILSRHSGKVRVLGGIVLNSPVGGLNPSAVDKALAMGAAEVWMPTLDAENHIRTFGSATLPTTSRVRSFRSYKSAGGMIRILDDSGELKPEVLEILELVAESDAILGTGHLSLQEVYKLVEAARKVGVKKILVTHPHFKATRFSTEDQQRLAWMGALMEHCAVAGYDPKELAEDIRRVGPGNCIISSDAGQPHKGHPVDVLLKMIAELKEQGISDSDIERMTKRNPSRLVEHLL
;
A
#
# COMPACT_ATOMS: atom_id res chain seq x y z
N MET A 1 -24.40 -18.82 2.00
CA MET A 1 -23.33 -19.81 1.74
C MET A 1 -22.79 -19.56 0.33
N PHE A 2 -21.85 -18.63 0.20
CA PHE A 2 -21.02 -18.52 -1.00
C PHE A 2 -19.66 -19.12 -0.66
N SER A 3 -19.55 -20.45 -0.77
CA SER A 3 -18.23 -21.09 -0.80
C SER A 3 -17.66 -20.83 -2.19
N HIS A 4 -16.93 -19.72 -2.34
CA HIS A 4 -16.02 -19.57 -3.47
C HIS A 4 -14.83 -20.49 -3.19
N HIS A 5 -14.93 -21.75 -3.60
CA HIS A 5 -13.78 -22.63 -3.62
C HIS A 5 -12.69 -22.03 -4.52
N LEU A 6 -11.58 -21.66 -3.90
CA LEU A 6 -10.33 -21.23 -4.51
C LEU A 6 -9.96 -22.18 -5.66
N THR A 7 -10.19 -21.74 -6.90
CA THR A 7 -9.88 -22.55 -8.09
C THR A 7 -8.51 -22.15 -8.60
N LEU A 8 -7.49 -22.34 -7.77
CA LEU A 8 -6.09 -22.13 -8.11
C LEU A 8 -5.52 -23.34 -8.88
N SER A 9 -4.56 -23.09 -9.78
CA SER A 9 -3.80 -24.18 -10.41
C SER A 9 -3.06 -24.99 -9.35
N ARG A 10 -2.76 -26.25 -9.66
CA ARG A 10 -2.08 -27.15 -8.72
C ARG A 10 -0.70 -26.62 -8.31
N GLU A 11 0.01 -25.96 -9.23
CA GLU A 11 1.33 -25.35 -8.98
C GLU A 11 1.23 -24.19 -7.97
N ILE A 12 0.20 -23.34 -8.08
CA ILE A 12 -0.01 -22.25 -7.12
C ILE A 12 -0.33 -22.79 -5.72
N LYS A 13 -1.02 -23.93 -5.62
CA LYS A 13 -1.33 -24.56 -4.32
C LYS A 13 -0.09 -25.11 -3.60
N GLU A 14 1.00 -25.43 -4.32
CA GLU A 14 2.25 -25.87 -3.70
C GLU A 14 2.86 -24.78 -2.81
N TYR A 15 2.70 -23.51 -3.21
CA TYR A 15 3.24 -22.37 -2.47
C TYR A 15 2.34 -21.86 -1.35
N ALA A 16 1.17 -22.49 -1.10
CA ALA A 16 0.22 -22.02 -0.11
C ALA A 16 0.80 -21.93 1.30
N GLY A 17 1.77 -22.79 1.65
CA GLY A 17 2.47 -22.73 2.94
C GLY A 17 3.27 -21.44 3.17
N LEU A 18 3.64 -20.72 2.11
CA LEU A 18 4.35 -19.43 2.23
C LEU A 18 3.43 -18.29 2.72
N LEU A 19 2.11 -18.51 2.73
CA LEU A 19 1.12 -17.54 3.21
C LEU A 19 0.97 -17.52 4.73
N GLU A 20 1.36 -18.59 5.42
CA GLU A 20 1.31 -18.62 6.89
C GLU A 20 2.30 -17.59 7.45
N GLY A 21 1.81 -16.70 8.32
CA GLY A 21 2.61 -15.63 8.92
C GLY A 21 2.74 -14.36 8.09
N VAL A 22 2.03 -14.25 6.95
CA VAL A 22 2.09 -13.06 6.09
C VAL A 22 1.47 -11.83 6.76
N VAL A 23 2.06 -10.67 6.46
CA VAL A 23 1.54 -9.35 6.75
C VAL A 23 1.39 -8.58 5.43
N ASP A 24 0.15 -8.40 4.97
CA ASP A 24 -0.15 -7.67 3.73
C ASP A 24 -0.47 -6.20 4.04
N LEU A 25 0.46 -5.28 3.77
CA LEU A 25 0.33 -3.86 4.16
C LEU A 25 -0.50 -3.02 3.17
N HIS A 26 -1.03 -3.63 2.12
CA HIS A 26 -1.79 -2.88 1.14
C HIS A 26 -2.85 -3.77 0.51
N VAL A 27 -4.09 -3.68 1.02
CA VAL A 27 -5.25 -4.37 0.44
C VAL A 27 -6.49 -3.48 0.52
N HIS A 28 -7.45 -3.66 -0.37
CA HIS A 28 -8.70 -2.90 -0.36
C HIS A 28 -9.91 -3.81 -0.15
N THR A 29 -10.66 -3.53 0.90
CA THR A 29 -11.86 -4.29 1.34
C THR A 29 -13.07 -3.38 1.42
N ALA A 30 -14.26 -3.91 1.14
CA ALA A 30 -15.51 -3.20 1.39
C ALA A 30 -15.77 -3.04 2.90
N PRO A 31 -16.44 -1.96 3.35
CA PRO A 31 -17.07 -0.91 2.56
C PRO A 31 -16.07 0.03 1.87
N ASP A 32 -16.36 0.40 0.63
CA ASP A 32 -15.58 1.33 -0.18
C ASP A 32 -16.49 2.03 -1.21
N VAL A 33 -16.06 3.18 -1.72
CA VAL A 33 -16.68 3.86 -2.86
C VAL A 33 -16.52 3.03 -4.14
N LEU A 34 -15.43 2.28 -4.26
CA LEU A 34 -15.19 1.35 -5.36
C LEU A 34 -15.69 -0.05 -4.98
N GLN A 35 -16.24 -0.79 -5.95
CA GLN A 35 -16.61 -2.18 -5.72
C GLN A 35 -15.38 -3.00 -5.33
N ARG A 36 -15.52 -3.83 -4.29
CA ARG A 36 -14.45 -4.73 -3.81
C ARG A 36 -14.84 -6.19 -3.93
N ALA A 37 -13.83 -7.05 -4.09
CA ALA A 37 -14.01 -8.49 -4.25
C ALA A 37 -14.52 -9.18 -2.97
N VAL A 38 -14.19 -8.59 -1.82
CA VAL A 38 -14.55 -9.06 -0.47
C VAL A 38 -14.81 -7.87 0.43
N ASP A 39 -15.66 -8.06 1.43
CA ASP A 39 -15.75 -7.15 2.56
C ASP A 39 -14.75 -7.45 3.69
N ASP A 40 -14.68 -6.56 4.67
CA ASP A 40 -13.78 -6.68 5.81
C ASP A 40 -13.95 -7.98 6.61
N LEU A 41 -15.19 -8.48 6.78
CA LEU A 41 -15.46 -9.68 7.57
C LEU A 41 -15.15 -10.95 6.78
N GLU A 42 -15.54 -10.99 5.51
CA GLU A 42 -15.21 -12.08 4.59
C GLU A 42 -13.70 -12.25 4.47
N TYR A 43 -12.97 -11.15 4.30
CA TYR A 43 -11.52 -11.18 4.17
C TYR A 43 -10.84 -11.62 5.46
N LEU A 44 -11.25 -11.05 6.61
CA LEU A 44 -10.74 -11.44 7.91
C LEU A 44 -10.92 -12.93 8.20
N GLU A 45 -12.07 -13.52 7.84
CA GLU A 45 -12.30 -14.95 8.01
C GLU A 45 -11.35 -15.78 7.12
N ALA A 46 -11.20 -15.42 5.85
CA ALA A 46 -10.27 -16.09 4.94
C ALA A 46 -8.82 -16.03 5.46
N LEU A 47 -8.40 -14.89 6.01
CA LEU A 47 -7.05 -14.73 6.56
C LEU A 47 -6.78 -15.60 7.79
N ARG A 48 -7.80 -15.93 8.60
CA ARG A 48 -7.66 -16.86 9.71
C ARG A 48 -7.44 -18.29 9.26
N GLU A 49 -8.17 -18.72 8.24
CA GLU A 49 -8.04 -20.06 7.67
C GLU A 49 -6.65 -20.26 7.06
N VAL A 50 -6.10 -19.22 6.43
CA VAL A 50 -4.79 -19.26 5.78
C VAL A 50 -3.62 -19.05 6.76
N GLY A 51 -3.85 -18.36 7.88
CA GLY A 51 -2.85 -18.14 8.92
C GLY A 51 -2.05 -16.84 8.77
N TYR A 52 -2.64 -15.77 8.23
CA TYR A 52 -2.00 -14.44 8.21
C TYR A 52 -1.86 -13.88 9.63
N VAL A 53 -0.88 -12.99 9.83
CA VAL A 53 -0.68 -12.29 11.10
C VAL A 53 -1.35 -10.91 11.07
N ALA A 54 -1.30 -10.21 9.94
CA ALA A 54 -1.95 -8.90 9.82
C ALA A 54 -2.28 -8.53 8.38
N TYR A 55 -3.18 -7.56 8.23
CA TYR A 55 -3.32 -6.82 6.98
C TYR A 55 -3.61 -5.35 7.25
N LEU A 56 -3.24 -4.48 6.31
CA LEU A 56 -3.54 -3.06 6.37
C LEU A 56 -4.52 -2.70 5.25
N SER A 57 -5.73 -2.32 5.68
CA SER A 57 -6.81 -1.95 4.80
C SER A 57 -6.64 -0.53 4.29
N LYS A 58 -6.45 -0.34 2.98
CA LYS A 58 -6.35 0.97 2.34
C LYS A 58 -7.69 1.37 1.72
N ASN A 59 -7.96 2.67 1.73
CA ASN A 59 -9.08 3.28 1.02
C ASN A 59 -8.63 4.63 0.41
N HIS A 60 -9.03 4.92 -0.83
CA HIS A 60 -8.62 6.15 -1.52
C HIS A 60 -9.42 7.40 -1.10
N PHE A 61 -10.51 7.24 -0.35
CA PHE A 61 -11.52 8.28 -0.12
C PHE A 61 -11.79 8.56 1.36
N THR A 62 -11.54 7.59 2.26
CA THR A 62 -11.75 7.73 3.70
C THR A 62 -10.59 7.13 4.46
N GLU A 63 -10.43 7.51 5.73
CA GLU A 63 -9.56 6.77 6.64
C GLU A 63 -10.12 5.37 6.92
N THR A 64 -9.24 4.46 7.32
CA THR A 64 -9.59 3.07 7.68
C THR A 64 -9.12 2.67 9.09
N ALA A 65 -8.50 3.57 9.84
CA ALA A 65 -8.07 3.35 11.22
C ALA A 65 -9.26 3.07 12.14
N SER A 66 -10.38 3.80 11.99
CA SER A 66 -11.59 3.60 12.80
C SER A 66 -12.20 2.20 12.60
N ARG A 67 -12.31 1.74 11.36
CA ARG A 67 -12.81 0.39 11.07
C ARG A 67 -11.83 -0.69 11.50
N ALA A 68 -10.53 -0.45 11.34
CA ALA A 68 -9.49 -1.37 11.79
C ALA A 68 -9.52 -1.56 13.32
N TYR A 69 -9.76 -0.49 14.07
CA TYR A 69 -9.98 -0.55 15.51
C TYR A 69 -11.17 -1.44 15.88
N ILE A 70 -12.32 -1.28 15.19
CA ILE A 70 -13.52 -2.09 15.44
C ILE A 70 -13.25 -3.56 15.08
N LEU A 71 -12.72 -3.84 13.89
CA LEU A 71 -12.45 -5.19 13.41
C LEU A 71 -11.43 -5.92 14.28
N SER A 72 -10.41 -5.22 14.76
CA SER A 72 -9.40 -5.79 15.67
C SER A 72 -9.98 -6.32 16.98
N ARG A 73 -11.15 -5.83 17.43
CA ARG A 73 -11.85 -6.38 18.61
C ARG A 73 -12.49 -7.74 18.34
N HIS A 74 -12.70 -8.06 17.07
CA HIS A 74 -13.33 -9.28 16.62
C HIS A 74 -12.34 -10.21 15.92
N SER A 75 -11.10 -9.78 15.66
CA SER A 75 -10.19 -10.39 14.68
C SER A 75 -9.45 -11.63 15.18
N GLY A 76 -9.41 -11.86 16.49
CA GLY A 76 -8.72 -13.00 17.07
C GLY A 76 -7.21 -12.83 16.95
N LYS A 77 -6.56 -13.70 16.17
CA LYS A 77 -5.09 -13.67 15.98
C LYS A 77 -4.62 -12.80 14.80
N VAL A 78 -5.50 -12.48 13.86
CA VAL A 78 -5.16 -11.62 12.71
C VAL A 78 -5.32 -10.17 13.15
N ARG A 79 -4.29 -9.33 13.02
CA ARG A 79 -4.38 -7.90 13.31
C ARG A 79 -4.92 -7.13 12.11
N VAL A 80 -5.93 -6.29 12.33
CA VAL A 80 -6.44 -5.40 11.28
C VAL A 80 -5.86 -4.02 11.49
N LEU A 81 -5.15 -3.53 10.48
CA LEU A 81 -4.52 -2.21 10.47
C LEU A 81 -5.26 -1.31 9.47
N GLY A 82 -5.21 -0.01 9.72
CA GLY A 82 -5.80 1.01 8.86
C GLY A 82 -4.81 2.14 8.60
N GLY A 83 -5.19 3.07 7.74
CA GLY A 83 -4.38 4.21 7.37
C GLY A 83 -5.22 5.32 6.77
N ILE A 84 -4.56 6.32 6.20
CA ILE A 84 -5.19 7.44 5.51
C ILE A 84 -4.43 7.82 4.25
N VAL A 85 -5.15 7.97 3.15
CA VAL A 85 -4.58 8.45 1.87
C VAL A 85 -4.96 9.92 1.67
N LEU A 86 -3.97 10.78 1.45
CA LEU A 86 -4.12 12.23 1.36
C LEU A 86 -4.66 12.72 0.01
N ASN A 87 -5.77 12.12 -0.44
CA ASN A 87 -6.54 12.58 -1.59
C ASN A 87 -7.54 13.68 -1.18
N SER A 88 -8.16 14.33 -2.18
CA SER A 88 -9.11 15.43 -1.99
C SER A 88 -10.27 15.12 -1.02
N PRO A 89 -10.85 13.90 -0.97
CA PRO A 89 -11.95 13.58 -0.07
C PRO A 89 -11.64 13.77 1.43
N VAL A 90 -10.36 13.69 1.83
CA VAL A 90 -9.91 13.97 3.21
C VAL A 90 -9.26 15.36 3.35
N GLY A 91 -9.38 16.20 2.31
CA GLY A 91 -8.81 17.55 2.27
C GLY A 91 -7.43 17.65 1.60
N GLY A 92 -6.91 16.57 0.99
CA GLY A 92 -5.59 16.56 0.37
C GLY A 92 -4.46 16.53 1.41
N LEU A 93 -3.47 17.40 1.26
CA LEU A 93 -2.37 17.60 2.21
C LEU A 93 -2.91 18.28 3.49
N ASN A 94 -3.61 17.51 4.31
CA ASN A 94 -4.36 17.98 5.47
C ASN A 94 -3.76 17.43 6.78
N PRO A 95 -2.88 18.18 7.46
CA PRO A 95 -2.29 17.78 8.74
C PRO A 95 -3.33 17.45 9.81
N SER A 96 -4.45 18.19 9.85
CA SER A 96 -5.51 17.92 10.82
C SER A 96 -6.17 16.55 10.59
N ALA A 97 -6.33 16.10 9.35
CA ALA A 97 -6.85 14.76 9.08
C ALA A 97 -5.83 13.67 9.45
N VAL A 98 -4.55 13.93 9.20
CA VAL A 98 -3.44 13.04 9.59
C VAL A 98 -3.37 12.87 11.10
N ASP A 99 -3.35 13.96 11.86
CA ASP A 99 -3.34 13.95 13.33
C ASP A 99 -4.48 13.08 13.89
N LYS A 100 -5.72 13.26 13.39
CA LYS A 100 -6.86 12.45 13.86
C LYS A 100 -6.79 11.00 13.43
N ALA A 101 -6.31 10.70 12.23
CA ALA A 101 -6.12 9.31 11.80
C ALA A 101 -5.05 8.60 12.64
N LEU A 102 -3.92 9.27 12.91
CA LEU A 102 -2.83 8.74 13.75
C LEU A 102 -3.31 8.54 15.20
N ALA A 103 -4.05 9.51 15.76
CA ALA A 103 -4.66 9.37 17.09
C ALA A 103 -5.65 8.19 17.19
N MET A 104 -6.24 7.77 16.06
CA MET A 104 -7.10 6.58 15.95
C MET A 104 -6.33 5.28 15.67
N GLY A 105 -5.00 5.34 15.53
CA GLY A 105 -4.14 4.18 15.29
C GLY A 105 -3.87 3.87 13.82
N ALA A 106 -3.91 4.88 12.94
CA ALA A 106 -3.43 4.70 11.56
C ALA A 106 -1.97 4.21 11.53
N ALA A 107 -1.74 3.07 10.89
CA ALA A 107 -0.43 2.46 10.71
C ALA A 107 0.37 3.13 9.58
N GLU A 108 -0.32 3.67 8.57
CA GLU A 108 0.28 4.32 7.41
C GLU A 108 -0.45 5.59 6.99
N VAL A 109 0.33 6.60 6.64
CA VAL A 109 -0.11 7.84 5.99
C VAL A 109 0.44 7.84 4.58
N TRP A 110 -0.41 7.66 3.58
CA TRP A 110 -0.01 7.77 2.18
C TRP A 110 -0.16 9.21 1.71
N MET A 111 0.90 9.72 1.08
CA MET A 111 0.82 10.88 0.20
C MET A 111 -0.21 10.64 -0.94
N PRO A 112 -0.64 11.69 -1.66
CA PRO A 112 -1.72 11.60 -2.64
C PRO A 112 -1.54 10.47 -3.65
N THR A 113 -2.65 9.84 -4.05
CA THR A 113 -2.67 8.76 -5.04
C THR A 113 -3.43 9.16 -6.30
N LEU A 114 -4.76 9.06 -6.31
CA LEU A 114 -5.57 9.32 -7.51
C LEU A 114 -5.57 10.81 -7.85
N ASP A 115 -5.49 11.64 -6.82
CA ASP A 115 -5.47 13.09 -6.97
C ASP A 115 -4.04 13.66 -7.10
N ALA A 116 -3.00 12.82 -7.04
CA ALA A 116 -1.63 13.27 -7.29
C ALA A 116 -1.49 13.82 -8.71
N GLU A 117 -0.76 14.93 -8.88
CA GLU A 117 -0.50 15.50 -10.21
C GLU A 117 0.15 14.50 -11.15
N ASN A 118 1.17 13.78 -10.68
CA ASN A 118 1.85 12.78 -11.47
C ASN A 118 0.91 11.66 -11.95
N HIS A 119 -0.03 11.21 -11.10
CA HIS A 119 -1.05 10.25 -11.50
C HIS A 119 -1.97 10.80 -12.58
N ILE A 120 -2.53 12.00 -12.36
CA ILE A 120 -3.46 12.62 -13.31
C ILE A 120 -2.78 12.92 -14.64
N ARG A 121 -1.53 13.39 -14.64
CA ARG A 121 -0.76 13.59 -15.89
C ARG A 121 -0.51 12.28 -16.64
N THR A 122 -0.32 11.17 -15.93
CA THR A 122 -0.07 9.84 -16.52
C THR A 122 -1.33 9.19 -17.10
N PHE A 123 -2.47 9.37 -16.42
CA PHE A 123 -3.72 8.68 -16.75
C PHE A 123 -4.80 9.58 -17.35
N GLY A 124 -4.59 10.89 -17.36
CA GLY A 124 -5.54 11.90 -17.84
C GLY A 124 -6.73 12.17 -16.89
N SER A 125 -6.83 11.46 -15.77
CA SER A 125 -7.92 11.63 -14.81
C SER A 125 -7.55 11.10 -13.41
N ALA A 126 -8.30 11.53 -12.39
CA ALA A 126 -8.23 11.02 -11.02
C ALA A 126 -9.14 9.79 -10.83
N THR A 127 -9.04 8.81 -11.74
CA THR A 127 -9.87 7.61 -11.70
C THR A 127 -9.06 6.35 -11.91
N LEU A 128 -9.51 5.25 -11.30
CA LEU A 128 -9.01 3.92 -11.59
C LEU A 128 -9.86 3.32 -12.72
N PRO A 129 -9.28 3.06 -13.91
CA PRO A 129 -10.05 2.65 -15.08
C PRO A 129 -10.70 1.26 -14.95
N THR A 130 -10.28 0.45 -13.99
CA THR A 130 -10.66 -0.97 -13.89
C THR A 130 -11.62 -1.30 -12.74
N THR A 131 -12.08 -0.29 -11.99
CA THR A 131 -13.01 -0.49 -10.85
C THR A 131 -14.22 0.41 -10.93
N SER A 132 -15.40 -0.20 -10.94
CA SER A 132 -16.69 0.49 -10.91
C SER A 132 -16.97 1.07 -9.53
N ARG A 133 -17.61 2.26 -9.49
CA ARG A 133 -18.12 2.83 -8.23
C ARG A 133 -19.36 2.05 -7.75
N VAL A 134 -19.48 1.85 -6.44
CA VAL A 134 -20.66 1.22 -5.81
C VAL A 134 -21.89 2.11 -5.97
N ARG A 135 -21.73 3.42 -5.71
CA ARG A 135 -22.75 4.47 -5.91
C ARG A 135 -22.07 5.77 -6.33
N SER A 136 -22.78 6.58 -7.12
CA SER A 136 -22.32 7.91 -7.52
C SER A 136 -23.40 8.93 -7.19
N PHE A 137 -23.13 9.82 -6.23
CA PHE A 137 -24.10 10.83 -5.78
C PHE A 137 -23.89 12.19 -6.47
N ARG A 138 -22.64 12.60 -6.72
CA ARG A 138 -22.24 13.77 -7.52
C ARG A 138 -20.86 13.55 -8.13
N SER A 139 -20.64 14.01 -9.35
CA SER A 139 -19.29 14.30 -9.86
C SER A 139 -18.85 15.62 -9.26
N TYR A 140 -18.21 15.60 -8.08
CA TYR A 140 -17.41 16.75 -7.67
C TYR A 140 -16.39 16.99 -8.79
N LYS A 141 -16.46 18.14 -9.47
CA LYS A 141 -15.25 18.71 -10.08
C LYS A 141 -14.25 18.76 -8.94
N SER A 142 -13.10 18.11 -9.06
CA SER A 142 -12.10 18.07 -7.97
C SER A 142 -11.93 19.49 -7.46
N ALA A 143 -12.44 19.76 -6.25
CA ALA A 143 -12.51 21.13 -5.75
C ALA A 143 -11.10 21.71 -5.47
N GLY A 144 -10.05 20.89 -5.60
CA GLY A 144 -8.65 21.25 -5.34
C GLY A 144 -7.68 21.03 -6.51
N GLY A 145 -8.13 20.71 -7.72
CA GLY A 145 -7.20 20.44 -8.84
C GLY A 145 -6.29 19.23 -8.58
N MET A 146 -5.13 19.20 -9.22
CA MET A 146 -4.11 18.17 -9.03
C MET A 146 -3.28 18.48 -7.77
N ILE A 147 -3.03 17.50 -6.91
CA ILE A 147 -2.25 17.69 -5.68
C ILE A 147 -0.76 17.50 -5.98
N ARG A 148 0.04 18.51 -5.65
CA ARG A 148 1.51 18.50 -5.65
C ARG A 148 2.03 18.70 -4.24
N ILE A 149 3.06 17.96 -3.84
CA ILE A 149 3.72 18.16 -2.54
C ILE A 149 4.77 19.29 -2.58
N LEU A 150 5.17 19.70 -3.78
CA LEU A 150 6.07 20.81 -4.02
C LEU A 150 5.30 22.07 -4.39
N ASP A 151 5.81 23.22 -3.98
CA ASP A 151 5.38 24.53 -4.45
C ASP A 151 5.98 24.85 -5.84
N ASP A 152 5.75 26.08 -6.31
CA ASP A 152 6.24 26.53 -7.63
C ASP A 152 7.74 26.84 -7.64
N SER A 153 8.37 27.00 -6.48
CA SER A 153 9.84 27.06 -6.35
C SER A 153 10.48 25.67 -6.34
N GLY A 154 9.66 24.62 -6.22
CA GLY A 154 10.08 23.24 -6.14
C GLY A 154 10.39 22.80 -4.71
N GLU A 155 10.09 23.59 -3.68
CA GLU A 155 10.28 23.23 -2.28
C GLU A 155 9.05 22.54 -1.69
N LEU A 156 9.24 21.75 -0.63
CA LEU A 156 8.13 21.09 0.05
C LEU A 156 7.19 22.12 0.66
N LYS A 157 5.89 21.92 0.45
CA LYS A 157 4.87 22.77 1.06
C LYS A 157 4.89 22.64 2.59
N PRO A 158 4.58 23.71 3.35
CA PRO A 158 4.58 23.68 4.82
C PRO A 158 3.72 22.56 5.40
N GLU A 159 2.56 22.27 4.80
CA GLU A 159 1.66 21.21 5.22
C GLU A 159 2.32 19.83 5.15
N VAL A 160 3.20 19.61 4.18
CA VAL A 160 3.93 18.34 4.04
C VAL A 160 4.93 18.19 5.18
N LEU A 161 5.62 19.26 5.57
CA LEU A 161 6.56 19.22 6.70
C LEU A 161 5.85 18.87 8.01
N GLU A 162 4.70 19.51 8.28
CA GLU A 162 3.86 19.21 9.45
C GLU A 162 3.38 17.76 9.44
N ILE A 163 2.96 17.23 8.29
CA ILE A 163 2.59 15.81 8.13
C ILE A 163 3.78 14.89 8.45
N LEU A 164 4.98 15.23 7.99
CA LEU A 164 6.17 14.42 8.25
C LEU A 164 6.54 14.40 9.75
N GLU A 165 6.37 15.52 10.45
CA GLU A 165 6.55 15.62 11.90
C GLU A 165 5.55 14.72 12.63
N LEU A 166 4.26 14.79 12.29
CA LEU A 166 3.22 13.91 12.86
C LEU A 166 3.50 12.43 12.62
N VAL A 167 3.97 12.06 11.42
CA VAL A 167 4.34 10.67 11.10
C VAL A 167 5.56 10.23 11.91
N ALA A 168 6.55 11.11 12.12
CA ALA A 168 7.72 10.80 12.92
C ALA A 168 7.36 10.61 14.41
N GLU A 169 6.50 11.47 14.97
CA GLU A 169 6.05 11.42 16.36
C GLU A 169 5.22 10.17 16.68
N SER A 170 4.39 9.72 15.72
CA SER A 170 3.52 8.55 15.86
C SER A 170 4.19 7.22 15.53
N ASP A 171 5.42 7.24 15.01
CA ASP A 171 6.13 6.05 14.49
C ASP A 171 5.34 5.31 13.39
N ALA A 172 4.48 6.02 12.65
CA ALA A 172 3.71 5.49 11.53
C ALA A 172 4.56 5.34 10.26
N ILE A 173 4.03 4.60 9.28
CA ILE A 173 4.63 4.46 7.95
C ILE A 173 4.30 5.70 7.12
N LEU A 174 5.30 6.27 6.44
CA LEU A 174 5.11 7.24 5.37
C LEU A 174 5.07 6.52 4.02
N GLY A 175 3.90 6.46 3.40
CA GLY A 175 3.73 5.94 2.04
C GLY A 175 3.87 7.04 0.99
N THR A 176 4.66 6.82 -0.07
CA THR A 176 4.89 7.86 -1.10
C THR A 176 3.69 8.08 -2.02
N GLY A 177 2.71 7.19 -2.06
CA GLY A 177 1.57 7.31 -2.96
C GLY A 177 2.01 7.36 -4.42
N HIS A 178 1.35 8.17 -5.24
CA HIS A 178 1.60 8.24 -6.69
C HIS A 178 2.44 9.46 -7.11
N LEU A 179 3.29 9.96 -6.21
CA LEU A 179 4.16 11.11 -6.46
C LEU A 179 5.18 10.84 -7.58
N SER A 180 5.63 11.90 -8.24
CA SER A 180 6.73 11.80 -9.21
C SER A 180 8.06 11.46 -8.52
N LEU A 181 9.04 10.97 -9.28
CA LEU A 181 10.36 10.63 -8.73
C LEU A 181 11.05 11.83 -8.04
N GLN A 182 10.92 13.03 -8.62
CA GLN A 182 11.47 14.26 -8.03
C GLN A 182 10.83 14.58 -6.68
N GLU A 183 9.51 14.46 -6.59
CA GLU A 183 8.76 14.63 -5.35
C GLU A 183 9.19 13.59 -4.31
N VAL A 184 9.32 12.31 -4.71
CA VAL A 184 9.74 11.23 -3.81
C VAL A 184 11.13 11.50 -3.24
N TYR A 185 12.12 11.90 -4.06
CA TYR A 185 13.46 12.21 -3.53
C TYR A 185 13.43 13.32 -2.47
N LYS A 186 12.73 14.43 -2.73
CA LYS A 186 12.60 15.53 -1.76
C LYS A 186 11.86 15.10 -0.50
N LEU A 187 10.78 14.33 -0.66
CA LEU A 187 10.00 13.80 0.45
C LEU A 187 10.84 12.90 1.35
N VAL A 188 11.54 11.91 0.77
CA VAL A 188 12.38 10.98 1.55
C VAL A 188 13.49 11.74 2.26
N GLU A 189 14.16 12.69 1.60
CA GLU A 189 15.21 13.49 2.22
C GLU A 189 14.68 14.27 3.45
N ALA A 190 13.54 14.96 3.31
CA ALA A 190 12.95 15.72 4.41
C ALA A 190 12.42 14.81 5.53
N ALA A 191 11.76 13.71 5.18
CA ALA A 191 11.24 12.72 6.12
C ALA A 191 12.37 12.18 7.01
N ARG A 192 13.54 11.86 6.44
CA ARG A 192 14.72 11.45 7.20
C ARG A 192 15.26 12.55 8.10
N LYS A 193 15.26 13.81 7.65
CA LYS A 193 15.73 14.96 8.45
C LYS A 193 14.86 15.20 9.68
N VAL A 194 13.55 15.03 9.58
CA VAL A 194 12.62 15.21 10.73
C VAL A 194 12.43 13.95 11.57
N GLY A 195 13.05 12.83 11.19
CA GLY A 195 13.10 11.62 12.02
C GLY A 195 12.10 10.53 11.68
N VAL A 196 11.44 10.58 10.51
CA VAL A 196 10.60 9.47 10.03
C VAL A 196 11.44 8.20 9.85
N LYS A 197 11.10 7.17 10.60
CA LYS A 197 11.85 5.89 10.62
C LYS A 197 11.41 4.92 9.54
N LYS A 198 10.15 5.00 9.12
CA LYS A 198 9.47 4.02 8.26
C LYS A 198 8.96 4.71 7.01
N ILE A 199 9.64 4.48 5.89
CA ILE A 199 9.30 5.10 4.61
C ILE A 199 9.10 3.98 3.59
N LEU A 200 7.95 3.99 2.93
CA LEU A 200 7.54 2.98 1.97
C LEU A 200 7.27 3.62 0.60
N VAL A 201 8.08 3.26 -0.39
CA VAL A 201 7.92 3.69 -1.77
C VAL A 201 6.84 2.82 -2.42
N THR A 202 5.68 3.42 -2.65
CA THR A 202 4.47 2.73 -3.11
C THR A 202 4.63 2.26 -4.57
N HIS A 203 4.54 0.94 -4.78
CA HIS A 203 4.53 0.25 -6.08
C HIS A 203 5.44 0.86 -7.17
N PRO A 204 6.78 0.78 -7.05
CA PRO A 204 7.73 1.45 -7.95
C PRO A 204 7.80 0.86 -9.38
N HIS A 205 6.88 -0.03 -9.75
CA HIS A 205 6.70 -0.54 -11.12
C HIS A 205 5.36 -0.12 -11.74
N PHE A 206 4.49 0.52 -10.97
CA PHE A 206 3.20 0.98 -11.46
C PHE A 206 3.40 2.11 -12.48
N LYS A 207 2.51 2.21 -13.47
CA LYS A 207 2.66 3.14 -14.60
C LYS A 207 3.00 4.59 -14.20
N ALA A 208 2.42 5.11 -13.10
CA ALA A 208 2.72 6.47 -12.62
C ALA A 208 4.03 6.55 -11.83
N THR A 209 4.48 5.48 -11.20
CA THR A 209 5.65 5.45 -10.31
C THR A 209 6.71 4.46 -10.78
N ARG A 210 6.83 4.23 -12.10
CA ARG A 210 7.75 3.26 -12.71
C ARG A 210 9.19 3.76 -12.63
N PHE A 211 9.80 3.64 -11.45
CA PHE A 211 11.17 4.10 -11.16
C PHE A 211 12.20 3.08 -11.62
N SER A 212 13.36 3.57 -12.09
CA SER A 212 14.46 2.69 -12.49
C SER A 212 14.98 1.88 -11.31
N THR A 213 15.64 0.74 -11.57
CA THR A 213 16.29 -0.05 -10.54
C THR A 213 17.33 0.77 -9.78
N GLU A 214 18.06 1.64 -10.48
CA GLU A 214 19.06 2.54 -9.90
C GLU A 214 18.42 3.55 -8.94
N ASP A 215 17.26 4.09 -9.31
CA ASP A 215 16.50 4.98 -8.42
C ASP A 215 15.98 4.25 -7.19
N GLN A 216 15.46 3.03 -7.35
CA GLN A 216 15.03 2.20 -6.24
C GLN A 216 16.19 1.87 -5.28
N GLN A 217 17.37 1.55 -5.81
CA GLN A 217 18.59 1.35 -5.01
C GLN A 217 18.99 2.62 -4.25
N ARG A 218 18.87 3.79 -4.89
CA ARG A 218 19.18 5.07 -4.24
C ARG A 218 18.18 5.41 -3.14
N LEU A 219 16.88 5.21 -3.37
CA LEU A 219 15.84 5.40 -2.35
C LEU A 219 16.01 4.41 -1.18
N ALA A 220 16.40 3.16 -1.47
CA ALA A 220 16.77 2.19 -0.45
C ALA A 220 17.98 2.64 0.38
N TRP A 221 19.02 3.18 -0.27
CA TRP A 221 20.18 3.76 0.41
C TRP A 221 19.81 4.96 1.30
N MET A 222 18.80 5.74 0.91
CA MET A 222 18.25 6.83 1.73
C MET A 222 17.39 6.35 2.90
N GLY A 223 17.13 5.04 3.01
CA GLY A 223 16.44 4.41 4.14
C GLY A 223 14.96 4.09 3.88
N ALA A 224 14.49 4.11 2.63
CA ALA A 224 13.14 3.68 2.27
C ALA A 224 13.09 2.18 1.91
N LEU A 225 11.92 1.56 2.01
CA LEU A 225 11.64 0.22 1.47
C LEU A 225 10.79 0.33 0.21
N MET A 226 11.00 -0.57 -0.75
CA MET A 226 10.21 -0.66 -1.97
C MET A 226 9.03 -1.60 -1.78
N GLU A 227 7.81 -1.12 -1.99
CA GLU A 227 6.60 -1.94 -1.91
C GLU A 227 6.24 -2.48 -3.29
N HIS A 228 6.47 -3.76 -3.56
CA HIS A 228 6.08 -4.38 -4.82
C HIS A 228 4.66 -4.95 -4.72
N CYS A 229 3.72 -4.34 -5.44
CA CYS A 229 2.31 -4.72 -5.38
C CYS A 229 1.87 -5.67 -6.50
N ALA A 230 1.10 -6.70 -6.15
CA ALA A 230 0.65 -7.74 -7.07
C ALA A 230 -0.27 -7.23 -8.20
N VAL A 231 -0.95 -6.09 -8.02
CA VAL A 231 -1.79 -5.48 -9.06
C VAL A 231 -1.12 -4.34 -9.84
N ALA A 232 0.16 -4.05 -9.59
CA ALA A 232 0.88 -2.92 -10.20
C ALA A 232 1.21 -3.11 -11.70
N GLY A 233 0.99 -4.30 -12.27
CA GLY A 233 1.28 -4.59 -13.68
C GLY A 233 2.77 -4.76 -13.94
N TYR A 234 3.38 -5.75 -13.28
CA TYR A 234 4.80 -6.09 -13.41
C TYR A 234 5.03 -7.24 -14.40
N ASP A 235 6.23 -7.32 -14.94
CA ASP A 235 6.77 -8.55 -15.53
C ASP A 235 7.50 -9.34 -14.42
N PRO A 236 7.19 -10.63 -14.19
CA PRO A 236 7.80 -11.39 -13.10
C PRO A 236 9.32 -11.44 -13.15
N LYS A 237 9.90 -11.55 -14.35
CA LYS A 237 11.35 -11.67 -14.54
C LYS A 237 12.03 -10.34 -14.22
N GLU A 238 11.54 -9.24 -14.79
CA GLU A 238 12.03 -7.89 -14.49
C GLU A 238 11.95 -7.59 -12.98
N LEU A 239 10.82 -7.90 -12.35
CA LEU A 239 10.64 -7.68 -10.92
C LEU A 239 11.61 -8.51 -10.07
N ALA A 240 11.83 -9.79 -10.41
CA ALA A 240 12.78 -10.63 -9.71
C ALA A 240 14.23 -10.13 -9.87
N GLU A 241 14.58 -9.56 -11.02
CA GLU A 241 15.88 -8.90 -11.24
C GLU A 241 16.01 -7.63 -10.39
N ASP A 242 14.96 -6.80 -10.33
CA ASP A 242 14.92 -5.59 -9.50
C ASP A 242 15.06 -5.91 -8.01
N ILE A 243 14.30 -6.88 -7.49
CA ILE A 243 14.40 -7.34 -6.10
C ILE A 243 15.83 -7.81 -5.76
N ARG A 244 16.50 -8.52 -6.67
CA ARG A 244 17.90 -8.95 -6.44
C ARG A 244 18.86 -7.78 -6.38
N ARG A 245 18.67 -6.77 -7.23
CA ARG A 245 19.54 -5.61 -7.33
C ARG A 245 19.33 -4.62 -6.17
N VAL A 246 18.08 -4.34 -5.81
CA VAL A 246 17.71 -3.51 -4.65
C VAL A 246 18.01 -4.22 -3.32
N GLY A 247 17.89 -5.54 -3.34
CA GLY A 247 18.10 -6.44 -2.22
C GLY A 247 16.78 -6.69 -1.47
N PRO A 248 16.41 -7.96 -1.21
CA PRO A 248 15.14 -8.31 -0.56
C PRO A 248 15.00 -7.78 0.88
N GLY A 249 16.09 -7.30 1.49
CA GLY A 249 16.04 -6.59 2.77
C GLY A 249 15.47 -5.17 2.71
N ASN A 250 15.39 -4.60 1.51
CA ASN A 250 14.87 -3.27 1.22
C ASN A 250 13.53 -3.32 0.45
N CYS A 251 12.90 -4.49 0.38
CA CYS A 251 11.67 -4.72 -0.36
C CYS A 251 10.58 -5.29 0.55
N ILE A 252 9.33 -4.98 0.27
CA ILE A 252 8.18 -5.74 0.74
C ILE A 252 7.31 -6.16 -0.45
N ILE A 253 6.45 -7.14 -0.22
CA ILE A 253 5.42 -7.54 -1.18
C ILE A 253 4.06 -7.31 -0.53
N SER A 254 3.14 -6.72 -1.28
CA SER A 254 1.75 -6.51 -0.86
C SER A 254 0.80 -6.78 -2.01
N SER A 255 -0.48 -7.03 -1.74
CA SER A 255 -1.40 -7.41 -2.82
C SER A 255 -1.84 -6.20 -3.66
N ASP A 256 -2.13 -5.06 -3.01
CA ASP A 256 -2.94 -3.93 -3.50
C ASP A 256 -4.27 -4.40 -4.15
N ALA A 257 -4.70 -5.61 -3.78
CA ALA A 257 -5.81 -6.29 -4.39
C ALA A 257 -7.14 -5.86 -3.76
N GLY A 258 -8.23 -6.37 -4.33
CA GLY A 258 -9.58 -6.01 -3.95
C GLY A 258 -10.44 -5.64 -5.14
N GLN A 259 -9.89 -5.53 -6.35
CA GLN A 259 -10.70 -5.30 -7.55
C GLN A 259 -11.46 -6.60 -7.91
N PRO A 260 -12.79 -6.58 -8.09
CA PRO A 260 -13.59 -7.81 -8.29
C PRO A 260 -13.10 -8.71 -9.43
N HIS A 261 -12.61 -8.12 -10.52
CA HIS A 261 -12.15 -8.84 -11.70
C HIS A 261 -10.77 -9.52 -11.52
N LYS A 262 -10.03 -9.22 -10.45
CA LYS A 262 -8.71 -9.83 -10.16
C LYS A 262 -8.81 -11.09 -9.30
N GLY A 263 -9.95 -11.31 -8.63
CA GLY A 263 -10.14 -12.42 -7.71
C GLY A 263 -9.88 -12.04 -6.25
N HIS A 264 -9.82 -13.06 -5.38
CA HIS A 264 -9.64 -12.88 -3.94
C HIS A 264 -8.22 -12.35 -3.64
N PRO A 265 -8.03 -11.38 -2.72
CA PRO A 265 -6.70 -10.81 -2.45
C PRO A 265 -5.62 -11.83 -2.06
N VAL A 266 -5.98 -12.88 -1.30
CA VAL A 266 -5.06 -13.99 -0.97
C VAL A 266 -4.53 -14.67 -2.23
N ASP A 267 -5.39 -14.92 -3.22
CA ASP A 267 -5.01 -15.57 -4.47
C ASP A 267 -4.09 -14.68 -5.30
N VAL A 268 -4.39 -13.38 -5.31
CA VAL A 268 -3.60 -12.38 -6.03
C VAL A 268 -2.18 -12.31 -5.45
N LEU A 269 -2.05 -12.29 -4.12
CA LEU A 269 -0.75 -12.30 -3.46
C LEU A 269 -0.01 -13.63 -3.69
N LEU A 270 -0.70 -14.76 -3.53
CA LEU A 270 -0.13 -16.09 -3.74
C LEU A 270 0.38 -16.28 -5.17
N LYS A 271 -0.35 -15.74 -6.16
CA LYS A 271 0.08 -15.75 -7.55
C LYS A 271 1.41 -15.02 -7.74
N MET A 272 1.55 -13.81 -7.17
CA MET A 272 2.81 -13.06 -7.25
C MET A 272 3.96 -13.81 -6.57
N ILE A 273 3.70 -14.44 -5.41
CA ILE A 273 4.67 -15.30 -4.74
C ILE A 273 5.11 -16.44 -5.65
N ALA A 274 4.17 -17.17 -6.25
CA ALA A 274 4.45 -18.28 -7.16
C ALA A 274 5.28 -17.84 -8.37
N GLU A 275 4.93 -16.71 -9.00
CA GLU A 275 5.67 -16.16 -10.13
C GLU A 275 7.12 -15.79 -9.74
N LEU A 276 7.32 -15.17 -8.58
CA LEU A 276 8.67 -14.87 -8.07
C LEU A 276 9.47 -16.12 -7.72
N LYS A 277 8.79 -17.16 -7.20
CA LYS A 277 9.38 -18.48 -6.94
C LYS A 277 9.87 -19.12 -8.23
N GLU A 278 9.07 -19.08 -9.29
CA GLU A 278 9.45 -19.58 -10.62
C GLU A 278 10.62 -18.79 -11.23
N GLN A 279 10.73 -17.50 -10.93
CA GLN A 279 11.91 -16.71 -11.31
C GLN A 279 13.14 -16.98 -10.43
N GLY A 280 13.05 -17.85 -9.42
CA GLY A 280 14.17 -18.25 -8.57
C GLY A 280 14.42 -17.35 -7.37
N ILE A 281 13.40 -16.65 -6.85
CA ILE A 281 13.47 -16.03 -5.52
C ILE A 281 13.37 -17.14 -4.45
N SER A 282 14.23 -17.08 -3.43
CA SER A 282 14.28 -18.11 -2.38
C SER A 282 13.08 -18.00 -1.42
N ASP A 283 12.73 -19.09 -0.73
CA ASP A 283 11.67 -19.03 0.30
C ASP A 283 12.03 -18.02 1.40
N SER A 284 13.28 -18.01 1.84
CA SER A 284 13.77 -17.03 2.81
C SER A 284 13.54 -15.60 2.33
N ASP A 285 13.80 -15.29 1.06
CA ASP A 285 13.58 -13.94 0.54
C ASP A 285 12.09 -13.60 0.40
N ILE A 286 11.25 -14.55 -0.02
CA ILE A 286 9.79 -14.39 0.02
C ILE A 286 9.34 -14.07 1.45
N GLU A 287 9.70 -14.91 2.43
CA GLU A 287 9.34 -14.70 3.83
C GLU A 287 9.90 -13.38 4.40
N ARG A 288 11.06 -12.95 3.90
CA ARG A 288 11.62 -11.66 4.27
C ARG A 288 10.71 -10.53 3.81
N MET A 289 10.26 -10.57 2.56
CA MET A 289 9.48 -9.50 1.94
C MET A 289 7.98 -9.55 2.30
N THR A 290 7.43 -10.71 2.65
CA THR A 290 6.00 -10.87 2.99
C THR A 290 5.71 -10.97 4.48
N LYS A 291 6.71 -11.31 5.31
CA LYS A 291 6.56 -11.50 6.76
C LYS A 291 7.45 -10.54 7.54
N ARG A 292 8.77 -10.70 7.45
CA ARG A 292 9.73 -10.04 8.35
C ARG A 292 9.81 -8.53 8.16
N ASN A 293 10.01 -8.07 6.92
CA ASN A 293 10.12 -6.64 6.62
C ASN A 293 8.80 -5.90 6.89
N PRO A 294 7.62 -6.38 6.44
CA PRO A 294 6.34 -5.79 6.81
C PRO A 294 6.09 -5.78 8.33
N SER A 295 6.32 -6.90 9.03
CA SER A 295 6.10 -6.98 10.48
C SER A 295 6.93 -5.95 11.24
N ARG A 296 8.19 -5.71 10.84
CA ARG A 296 9.04 -4.68 11.44
C ARG A 296 8.45 -3.26 11.27
N LEU A 297 7.74 -2.98 10.18
CA LEU A 297 7.11 -1.66 9.99
C LEU A 297 5.95 -1.45 10.97
N VAL A 298 5.22 -2.51 11.31
CA VAL A 298 4.01 -2.45 12.14
C VAL A 298 4.16 -3.09 13.52
N GLU A 299 5.37 -3.39 13.97
CA GLU A 299 5.63 -4.18 15.19
C GLU A 299 4.99 -3.57 16.46
N HIS A 300 4.98 -2.25 16.57
CA HIS A 300 4.31 -1.52 17.65
C HIS A 300 2.77 -1.65 17.68
N LEU A 301 2.18 -2.20 16.61
CA LEU A 301 0.75 -2.40 16.44
C LEU A 301 0.35 -3.89 16.42
N LEU A 302 1.29 -4.83 16.33
CA LEU A 302 1.05 -6.28 16.39
C LEU A 302 0.93 -6.74 17.85
#